data_AF-A0A7M3T757-F1
#
_entry.id   AF-A0A7M3T757-F1
#
_cell.length_a   1.000
_cell.length_b   1.000
_cell.length_c   1.000
_cell.angle_alpha   90.00
_cell.angle_beta   90.00
_cell.angle_gamma   90.00
#
_symmetry.space_group_name_H-M   'P 1'
#
loop_
_entity.id
_entity.type
_entity.pdbx_description
1 polymer ?
#
loop_
_entity_poly.entity_id
_entity_poly.type
_entity_poly.pdbx_seq_one_letter_code
_entity_poly.pdbx_strand_id
1 'polypeptide(L)' 'MVDCRYLVSERDGRKVLQLNTYGSANRQIPNKLSQTIQFDEESARSLWRILSTEFGFKG' A
#
# COMPACT_ATOMS: atom_id res chain seq x y z
N MET A 1 -4.06 -13.56 3.83
CA MET A 1 -4.30 -12.12 3.60
C MET A 1 -4.04 -11.39 4.92
N VAL A 2 -3.46 -10.19 4.87
CA VAL A 2 -3.14 -9.37 6.06
C VAL A 2 -4.00 -8.12 6.06
N ASP A 3 -4.26 -7.53 7.24
CA ASP A 3 -4.95 -6.24 7.30
C ASP A 3 -4.05 -5.16 6.67
N CYS A 4 -4.63 -4.34 5.80
CA CYS A 4 -3.93 -3.29 5.08
C CYS A 4 -4.77 -2.02 5.12
N ARG A 5 -4.16 -0.95 5.62
CA ARG A 5 -4.78 0.38 5.65
C ARG A 5 -3.97 1.33 4.79
N TYR A 6 -4.65 2.28 4.16
CA TYR A 6 -3.99 3.29 3.34
C TYR A 6 -4.14 4.71 3.92
N LEU A 7 -3.17 5.56 3.59
CA LEU A 7 -3.17 6.98 3.86
C LEU A 7 -2.75 7.72 2.59
N VAL A 8 -3.34 8.88 2.33
CA VAL A 8 -2.86 9.81 1.30
C VAL A 8 -2.37 11.07 1.98
N SER A 9 -1.13 11.46 1.69
CA SER A 9 -0.52 12.69 2.18
C SER A 9 0.05 13.51 1.05
N GLU A 10 0.35 14.77 1.30
CA GLU A 10 1.07 15.64 0.39
C GLU A 10 2.47 15.93 0.95
N ARG A 11 3.49 15.85 0.09
CA ARG A 11 4.88 16.17 0.41
C ARG A 11 5.48 16.94 -0.75
N ASP A 12 5.95 18.15 -0.50
CA ASP A 12 6.55 19.03 -1.51
C ASP A 12 5.65 19.24 -2.75
N GLY A 13 4.34 19.42 -2.52
CA GLY A 13 3.34 19.59 -3.59
C GLY A 13 2.99 18.30 -4.35
N ARG A 14 3.49 17.13 -3.90
CA ARG A 14 3.25 15.83 -4.53
C ARG A 14 2.44 14.92 -3.63
N LYS A 15 1.49 14.21 -4.24
CA LYS A 15 0.68 13.20 -3.55
C LYS A 15 1.51 11.94 -3.31
N VAL A 16 1.44 11.43 -2.08
CA VAL A 16 2.06 10.17 -1.67
C VAL A 16 0.97 9.27 -1.09
N LEU A 17 0.85 8.06 -1.64
CA LEU A 17 0.03 6.98 -1.09
C LEU A 17 0.91 6.13 -0.17
N GLN A 18 0.45 5.87 1.04
CA GLN A 18 1.10 4.94 1.96
C GLN A 18 0.19 3.76 2.25
N LEU A 19 0.75 2.55 2.19
CA LEU A 19 0.09 1.31 2.62
C LEU A 19 0.80 0.78 3.87
N ASN A 20 0.00 0.50 4.89
CA ASN A 20 0.44 -0.05 6.16
C ASN A 20 -0.16 -1.45 6.30
N THR A 21 0.69 -2.47 6.37
CA THR A 21 0.23 -3.84 6.66
C THR A 21 0.46 -4.16 8.14
N TYR A 22 -0.51 -4.86 8.71
CA TYR A 22 -0.46 -5.34 10.08
C TYR A 22 -0.29 -6.85 10.06
N GLY A 23 0.65 -7.35 10.86
CA GLY A 23 0.93 -8.79 10.93
C GLY A 23 -0.31 -9.62 11.28
N SER A 24 -0.23 -10.94 11.07
CA SER A 24 -1.35 -11.85 11.36
C SER A 24 -1.80 -11.80 12.82
N ALA A 25 -3.09 -12.10 13.05
CA ALA A 25 -3.72 -12.09 14.37
C ALA A 25 -3.02 -13.00 15.41
N ASN A 26 -2.23 -13.98 14.96
CA ASN A 26 -1.50 -14.93 15.82
C ASN A 26 -0.16 -14.41 16.39
N ARG A 27 0.18 -13.13 16.23
CA ARG A 27 1.35 -12.57 16.92
C ARG A 27 1.06 -12.27 18.38
N GLN A 28 2.07 -12.45 19.23
CA GLN A 28 2.04 -12.04 20.64
C GLN A 28 1.72 -10.55 20.85
N ILE A 29 1.99 -9.70 19.86
CA ILE A 29 1.62 -8.28 19.88
C ILE A 29 0.63 -8.05 18.73
N PRO A 30 -0.68 -8.00 19.02
CA PRO A 30 -1.70 -7.71 18.02
C PRO A 30 -1.49 -6.32 17.41
N ASN A 31 -1.84 -6.16 16.14
CA ASN A 31 -1.83 -4.86 15.43
C ASN A 31 -0.48 -4.14 15.34
N LYS A 32 0.65 -4.84 15.53
CA LYS A 32 1.95 -4.25 15.27
C LYS A 32 2.12 -4.02 13.76
N LEU A 33 2.33 -2.77 13.38
CA LEU A 33 2.72 -2.37 12.03
C LEU A 33 3.94 -3.20 11.60
N SER A 34 3.79 -3.98 10.53
CA SER A 34 4.87 -4.85 10.03
C SER A 34 5.61 -4.22 8.87
N GLN A 35 4.91 -3.49 8.01
CA GLN A 35 5.49 -2.88 6.82
C GLN A 35 4.78 -1.59 6.50
N THR A 36 5.56 -0.64 5.99
CA THR A 36 5.10 0.61 5.41
C THR A 36 5.66 0.70 4.00
N ILE A 37 4.79 0.84 3.01
CA ILE A 37 5.18 1.03 1.61
C ILE A 37 4.61 2.37 1.16
N GLN A 38 5.43 3.22 0.57
CA GLN A 38 5.02 4.51 0.04
C GLN A 38 5.17 4.54 -1.47
N PHE A 39 4.20 5.16 -2.13
CA PHE A 39 4.15 5.34 -3.57
C PHE A 39 3.95 6.81 -3.86
N ASP A 40 4.81 7.36 -4.71
CA ASP A 40 4.48 8.55 -5.48
C ASP A 40 3.64 8.17 -6.71
N GLU A 41 3.35 9.15 -7.55
CA GLU A 41 2.53 8.93 -8.73
C GLU A 41 3.16 7.93 -9.73
N GLU A 42 4.47 7.98 -9.93
CA GLU A 42 5.17 7.12 -10.90
C GLU A 42 5.17 5.66 -10.46
N SER A 43 5.55 5.41 -9.20
CA SER A 43 5.54 4.07 -8.60
C SER A 43 4.12 3.51 -8.46
N ALA A 44 3.12 4.35 -8.17
CA ALA A 44 1.71 3.95 -8.15
C ALA A 44 1.21 3.52 -9.54
N ARG A 45 1.58 4.24 -10.61
CA ARG A 45 1.27 3.85 -12.00
C ARG A 45 1.92 2.53 -12.37
N SER A 46 3.15 2.31 -11.92
CA SER A 46 3.87 1.05 -12.14
C SER A 46 3.16 -0.13 -11.45
N LEU A 47 2.77 0.05 -10.19
CA LEU A 47 1.98 -0.95 -9.46
C LEU A 47 0.64 -1.23 -10.16
N TRP A 48 -0.08 -0.18 -10.58
CA TRP A 48 -1.33 -0.33 -11.32
C TRP A 48 -1.17 -1.15 -12.59
N ARG A 49 -0.08 -0.92 -13.34
CA ARG A 49 0.22 -1.69 -14.56
C ARG A 49 0.43 -3.17 -14.24
N ILE A 50 1.19 -3.50 -13.20
CA ILE A 50 1.38 -4.88 -12.76
C ILE A 50 0.03 -5.51 -12.38
N LEU A 51 -0.76 -4.82 -11.56
CA LEU A 51 -2.08 -5.32 -11.15
C LEU A 51 -3.04 -5.51 -12.33
N SER A 52 -3.02 -4.58 -13.29
CA SER A 52 -3.84 -4.66 -14.51
C SER A 52 -3.43 -5.85 -15.39
N THR A 53 -2.13 -6.10 -15.54
CA THR A 53 -1.60 -7.23 -16.31
C THR A 53 -1.93 -8.57 -15.65
N GLU A 54 -1.68 -8.70 -14.35
CA GLU A 54 -1.77 -9.99 -13.66
C GLU A 54 -3.21 -10.35 -13.22
N PHE A 55 -4.02 -9.34 -12.88
CA PHE A 55 -5.36 -9.54 -12.34
C PHE A 55 -6.48 -8.96 -13.22
N GLY A 56 -6.15 -8.38 -14.38
CA GLY A 56 -7.13 -7.89 -15.34
C GLY A 56 -7.90 -6.65 -14.89
N PHE A 57 -7.36 -5.86 -13.96
CA PHE A 57 -8.00 -4.63 -13.50
C PHE A 57 -8.09 -3.63 -14.65
N LYS A 58 -9.27 -2.99 -14.76
CA LYS A 58 -9.55 -1.96 -15.76
C LYS A 58 -9.80 -0.64 -15.03
N GLY A 59 -9.28 0.45 -15.58
CA GLY A 59 -9.45 1.81 -15.10
C GLY A 59 -10.49 2.56 -15.91
#